data_AF-A0A7X8EXD8-F1
#
_entry.id   AF-A0A7X8EXD8-F1
#
_cell.length_a   1.000
_cell.length_b   1.000
_cell.length_c   1.000
_cell.angle_alpha   90.00
_cell.angle_beta   90.00
_cell.angle_gamma   90.00
#
_symmetry.space_group_name_H-M   'P 1'
#
loop_
_entity.id
_entity.type
_entity.pdbx_description
1 polymer ?
#
loop_
_entity_poly.entity_id
_entity_poly.type
_entity_poly.pdbx_seq_one_letter_code
_entity_poly.pdbx_strand_id
1 'polypeptide(L)'
;MDDYLKALQRFVDDAYGRRMRAQFQTTDGKSELAMLAAPTREEYEQFCRLTAAMTVEEKQNAVRLTDEQVAQIAERAAVDPALAAIFINGYVLKKLKANEKS
;
A
#
# COMPACT_ATOMS: atom_id res chain seq x y z
N MET A 1 8.98 -5.71 2.89
CA MET A 1 7.62 -5.12 2.98
C MET A 1 7.44 -4.36 4.28
N ASP A 2 7.89 -4.91 5.41
CA ASP A 2 7.75 -4.25 6.72
C ASP A 2 8.49 -2.89 6.78
N ASP A 3 9.66 -2.76 6.17
CA ASP A 3 10.34 -1.46 6.03
C ASP A 3 9.58 -0.46 5.16
N TYR A 4 8.82 -0.96 4.18
CA TYR A 4 7.97 -0.12 3.35
C TYR A 4 6.80 0.43 4.19
N LEU A 5 6.12 -0.44 4.96
CA LEU A 5 5.09 -0.03 5.91
C LEU A 5 5.63 1.00 6.91
N LYS A 6 6.78 0.73 7.54
CA LYS A 6 7.42 1.66 8.47
C LYS A 6 7.77 3.01 7.84
N ALA A 7 8.13 3.01 6.55
CA ALA A 7 8.37 4.25 5.83
C ALA A 7 7.08 5.07 5.64
N LEU A 8 5.91 4.44 5.48
CA LEU A 8 4.61 5.13 5.36
C LEU A 8 4.16 5.78 6.66
N GLN A 9 4.56 5.24 7.82
CA GLN A 9 4.15 5.75 9.13
C GLN A 9 4.41 7.25 9.31
N ARG A 10 5.52 7.76 8.77
CA ARG A 10 5.93 9.17 8.88
C ARG A 10 4.98 10.14 8.18
N PHE A 11 4.15 9.63 7.26
CA PHE A 11 3.22 10.41 6.45
C PHE A 11 1.77 10.27 6.92
N VAL A 12 1.52 9.48 7.97
CA VAL A 12 0.19 9.30 8.54
C VAL A 12 -0.29 10.63 9.12
N ASP A 13 -1.48 11.04 8.70
CA ASP A 13 -2.10 12.31 9.10
C ASP A 13 -1.25 13.56 8.78
N ASP A 14 -0.33 13.48 7.80
CA ASP A 14 0.45 14.65 7.37
C ASP A 14 -0.46 15.71 6.75
N ALA A 15 -0.37 16.95 7.24
CA ALA A 15 -1.20 18.06 6.82
C ALA A 15 -0.95 18.46 5.36
N TYR A 16 0.29 18.31 4.87
CA TYR A 16 0.63 18.53 3.47
C TYR A 16 0.08 17.40 2.60
N GLY A 17 0.27 16.16 3.05
CA GLY A 17 -0.32 14.97 2.45
C GLY A 17 -1.84 15.02 2.29
N ARG A 18 -2.59 15.48 3.31
CA ARG A 18 -4.05 15.68 3.23
C ARG A 18 -4.46 16.63 2.11
N ARG A 19 -3.71 17.73 1.91
CA ARG A 19 -3.97 18.68 0.82
C ARG A 19 -3.68 18.09 -0.55
N MET A 20 -2.57 17.34 -0.68
CA MET A 20 -2.24 16.63 -1.91
C MET A 20 -3.34 15.62 -2.27
N ARG A 21 -3.80 14.85 -1.29
CA ARG A 21 -4.84 13.84 -1.49
C ARG A 21 -6.16 14.42 -1.99
N ALA A 22 -6.56 15.58 -1.49
CA ALA A 22 -7.73 16.30 -2.00
C ALA A 22 -7.58 16.74 -3.47
N GLN A 23 -6.35 17.03 -3.92
CA GLN A 23 -6.06 17.41 -5.30
C GLN A 23 -6.01 16.20 -6.26
N PHE A 24 -5.65 15.02 -5.78
CA PHE A 24 -5.55 13.79 -6.58
C PHE A 24 -6.85 12.98 -6.69
N GLN A 25 -7.99 13.47 -6.16
CA GLN A 25 -9.32 12.87 -6.42
C GLN A 25 -9.78 13.01 -7.89
N THR A 26 -8.98 13.63 -8.76
CA THR A 26 -9.22 13.71 -10.20
C THR A 26 -8.92 12.38 -10.90
N THR A 27 -9.81 11.99 -11.82
CA THR A 27 -10.16 10.66 -12.37
C THR A 27 -9.08 9.86 -13.13
N ASP A 28 -7.79 10.10 -12.90
CA ASP A 28 -6.72 9.65 -13.82
C ASP A 28 -5.85 8.49 -13.27
N GLY A 29 -6.32 7.73 -12.28
CA GLY A 29 -5.58 6.58 -11.70
C GLY A 29 -4.34 6.96 -10.87
N LYS A 30 -4.01 8.25 -10.77
CA LYS A 30 -2.95 8.78 -9.88
C LYS A 30 -3.37 8.85 -8.41
N SER A 31 -4.65 8.64 -8.11
CA SER A 31 -5.24 8.75 -6.76
C SER A 31 -4.72 7.67 -5.81
N GLU A 32 -4.39 6.48 -6.32
CA GLU A 32 -3.89 5.34 -5.53
C GLU A 32 -2.50 5.61 -4.95
N LEU A 33 -1.62 6.23 -5.73
CA LEU A 33 -0.29 6.64 -5.26
C LEU A 33 -0.36 7.82 -4.28
N ALA A 34 -1.35 8.70 -4.43
CA ALA A 34 -1.58 9.81 -3.52
C ALA A 34 -2.04 9.33 -2.13
N MET A 35 -2.77 8.22 -2.05
CA MET A 35 -3.16 7.60 -0.79
C MET A 35 -1.93 7.12 0.00
N LEU A 36 -0.94 6.52 -0.66
CA LEU A 36 0.30 6.10 -0.02
C LEU A 36 1.21 7.27 0.37
N ALA A 37 1.06 8.44 -0.24
CA ALA A 37 1.78 9.65 0.14
C ALA A 37 1.25 10.27 1.45
N ALA A 38 0.00 9.97 1.83
CA ALA A 38 -0.69 10.57 2.97
C ALA A 38 -1.82 9.69 3.50
N PRO A 39 -1.52 8.49 4.02
CA PRO A 39 -2.55 7.60 4.54
C PRO A 39 -3.20 8.22 5.78
N THR A 40 -4.49 7.99 5.95
CA THR A 40 -5.14 8.24 7.24
C THR A 40 -4.65 7.20 8.26
N ARG A 41 -4.88 7.47 9.54
CA ARG A 41 -4.59 6.48 10.59
C ARG A 41 -5.29 5.14 10.36
N GLU A 42 -6.56 5.18 9.97
CA GLU A 42 -7.37 3.99 9.71
C GLU A 42 -6.80 3.15 8.56
N GLU A 43 -6.39 3.78 7.47
CA GLU A 43 -5.77 3.09 6.34
C GLU A 43 -4.41 2.50 6.71
N TYR A 44 -3.61 3.24 7.48
CA TYR A 44 -2.34 2.74 7.97
C TYR A 44 -2.52 1.52 8.88
N GLU A 45 -3.53 1.52 9.74
CA GLU A 45 -3.89 0.36 10.56
C GLU A 45 -4.34 -0.83 9.71
N GLN A 46 -5.05 -0.59 8.61
CA GLN A 46 -5.36 -1.64 7.63
C GLN A 46 -4.09 -2.19 6.98
N PHE A 47 -3.14 -1.34 6.57
CA PHE A 47 -1.86 -1.81 6.03
C PHE A 47 -1.05 -2.62 7.05
N CYS A 48 -1.13 -2.26 8.34
CA CYS A 48 -0.52 -3.04 9.42
C CYS A 48 -1.13 -4.44 9.53
N ARG A 49 -2.47 -4.54 9.55
CA ARG A 49 -3.18 -5.83 9.59
C ARG A 49 -2.88 -6.68 8.35
N LEU A 50 -2.92 -6.08 7.17
CA LEU A 50 -2.57 -6.74 5.92
C LEU A 50 -1.15 -7.32 5.97
N THR A 51 -0.18 -6.51 6.36
CA THR A 51 1.23 -6.95 6.43
C THR A 51 1.45 -8.02 7.51
N ALA A 52 0.69 -8.00 8.60
CA ALA A 52 0.74 -9.04 9.63
C ALA A 52 0.10 -10.35 9.18
N ALA A 53 -0.95 -10.29 8.36
CA ALA A 53 -1.65 -11.45 7.82
C ALA A 53 -0.90 -12.13 6.66
N MET A 54 0.04 -11.43 6.02
CA MET A 54 0.84 -11.99 4.92
C MET A 54 1.93 -12.95 5.43
N THR A 55 2.08 -14.07 4.74
CA THR A 55 3.18 -15.01 4.96
C THR A 55 4.51 -14.43 4.50
N VAL A 56 5.62 -15.02 4.95
CA VAL A 56 6.97 -14.63 4.49
C VAL A 56 7.09 -14.78 2.97
N GLU A 57 6.53 -15.86 2.41
CA GLU A 57 6.55 -16.13 0.98
C GLU A 57 5.76 -15.10 0.18
N GLU A 58 4.55 -14.73 0.62
CA GLU A 58 3.73 -13.70 0.00
C GLU A 58 4.45 -12.33 0.01
N LYS A 59 5.12 -11.97 1.11
CA LYS A 59 5.91 -10.72 1.20
C LYS A 59 7.10 -10.71 0.25
N GLN A 60 7.79 -11.84 0.09
CA GLN A 60 8.96 -11.96 -0.79
C GLN A 60 8.56 -11.94 -2.26
N ASN A 61 7.45 -12.62 -2.57
CA ASN A 61 6.92 -12.80 -3.92
C ASN A 61 5.78 -11.83 -4.27
N ALA A 62 5.65 -10.70 -3.55
CA ALA A 62 4.58 -9.72 -3.77
C ALA A 62 4.40 -9.26 -5.23
N VAL A 63 5.49 -9.24 -6.03
CA VAL A 63 5.49 -8.89 -7.46
C VAL A 63 4.74 -9.90 -8.34
N ARG A 64 4.53 -11.12 -7.83
CA ARG A 64 3.87 -12.24 -8.52
C ARG A 64 2.47 -12.53 -7.98
N LEU A 65 2.00 -11.79 -6.97
CA LEU A 65 0.65 -11.97 -6.45
C LEU A 65 -0.36 -11.59 -7.52
N THR A 66 -1.34 -12.45 -7.74
CA THR A 66 -2.49 -12.15 -8.60
C THR A 66 -3.52 -11.31 -7.85
N ASP A 67 -4.42 -10.65 -8.58
CA ASP A 67 -5.52 -9.89 -7.97
C ASP A 67 -6.39 -10.76 -7.05
N GLU A 68 -6.61 -12.03 -7.43
CA GLU A 68 -7.33 -13.01 -6.61
C GLU A 68 -6.58 -13.31 -5.31
N GLN A 69 -5.26 -13.50 -5.36
CA GLN A 69 -4.46 -13.72 -4.16
C GLN A 69 -4.46 -12.48 -3.26
N VAL A 70 -4.38 -11.28 -3.85
CA VAL A 70 -4.49 -10.02 -3.10
C VAL A 70 -5.84 -9.92 -2.39
N ALA A 71 -6.94 -10.28 -3.06
CA ALA A 71 -8.28 -10.30 -2.47
C ALA A 71 -8.39 -11.30 -1.30
N GLN A 72 -7.84 -12.52 -1.46
CA GLN A 72 -7.81 -13.53 -0.40
C GLN A 72 -7.00 -13.06 0.83
N ILE A 73 -5.87 -12.38 0.61
CA ILE A 73 -5.08 -11.81 1.71
C ILE A 73 -5.87 -10.68 2.39
N ALA A 74 -6.57 -9.83 1.62
CA ALA A 74 -7.39 -8.76 2.17
C ALA A 74 -8.52 -9.28 3.05
N GLU A 75 -9.21 -10.33 2.59
CA GLU A 75 -10.23 -11.04 3.36
C GLU A 75 -9.66 -11.63 4.66
N ARG A 76 -8.54 -12.35 4.57
CA ARG A 76 -7.84 -12.92 5.74
C ARG A 76 -7.42 -11.84 6.75
N ALA A 77 -7.07 -10.65 6.27
CA ALA A 77 -6.64 -9.53 7.09
C ALA A 77 -7.80 -8.66 7.62
N ALA A 78 -9.05 -8.91 7.20
CA ALA A 78 -10.21 -8.07 7.45
C ALA A 78 -9.93 -6.59 7.09
N VAL A 79 -9.47 -6.36 5.87
CA VAL A 79 -9.21 -5.02 5.32
C VAL A 79 -9.95 -4.84 4.00
N ASP A 80 -10.08 -3.59 3.57
CA ASP A 80 -10.65 -3.25 2.27
C ASP A 80 -9.76 -3.81 1.12
N PRO A 81 -10.33 -4.56 0.16
CA PRO A 81 -9.57 -5.14 -0.95
C PRO A 81 -8.88 -4.09 -1.85
N ALA A 82 -9.48 -2.92 -2.05
CA ALA A 82 -8.87 -1.85 -2.82
C ALA A 82 -7.68 -1.26 -2.05
N LEU A 83 -7.78 -1.07 -0.74
CA LEU A 83 -6.64 -0.65 0.09
C LEU A 83 -5.49 -1.66 0.04
N ALA A 84 -5.81 -2.97 0.06
CA ALA A 84 -4.80 -4.02 -0.08
C ALA A 84 -4.09 -3.97 -1.44
N ALA A 85 -4.85 -3.85 -2.53
CA ALA A 85 -4.30 -3.73 -3.88
C ALA A 85 -3.40 -2.49 -4.01
N ILE A 86 -3.87 -1.33 -3.55
CA ILE A 86 -3.09 -0.07 -3.56
C ILE A 86 -1.75 -0.24 -2.83
N PHE A 87 -1.77 -0.80 -1.62
CA PHE A 87 -0.57 -0.98 -0.82
C PHE A 87 0.43 -1.95 -1.46
N ILE A 88 -0.04 -3.10 -1.93
CA ILE A 88 0.80 -4.13 -2.55
C ILE A 88 1.39 -3.60 -3.87
N ASN A 89 0.57 -2.97 -4.71
CA ASN A 89 1.03 -2.38 -5.97
C ASN A 89 2.07 -1.27 -5.72
N GLY A 90 1.83 -0.40 -4.74
CA GLY A 90 2.80 0.62 -4.34
C GLY A 90 4.15 0.03 -3.89
N TYR A 91 4.12 -1.05 -3.11
CA TYR A 91 5.34 -1.77 -2.71
C TYR A 91 6.06 -2.38 -3.92
N VAL A 92 5.34 -3.04 -4.82
CA VAL A 92 5.88 -3.66 -6.05
C VAL A 92 6.55 -2.61 -6.92
N LEU A 93 5.90 -1.47 -7.17
CA LEU A 93 6.47 -0.36 -7.93
C LEU A 93 7.76 0.18 -7.30
N LYS A 94 7.80 0.32 -5.97
CA LYS A 94 9.01 0.76 -5.27
C LYS A 94 10.15 -0.27 -5.37
N LYS A 95 9.83 -1.57 -5.27
CA LYS A 95 10.81 -2.65 -5.38
C LYS A 95 11.39 -2.74 -6.80
N LEU A 96 10.57 -2.62 -7.83
CA LEU A 96 11.01 -2.61 -9.22
C LEU A 96 11.94 -1.41 -9.51
N LYS A 97 11.56 -0.20 -9.08
CA LYS A 97 12.41 1.00 -9.22
C LYS A 97 13.74 0.91 -8.48
N ALA A 98 13.81 0.15 -7.37
CA ALA A 98 15.07 -0.08 -6.66
C ALA A 98 15.99 -1.04 -7.44
N ASN A 99 15.40 -2.05 -8.10
CA ASN A 99 16.16 -3.01 -8.92
C ASN A 99 16.68 -2.39 -10.23
N GLU A 100 15.98 -1.40 -10.82
CA GLU A 100 16.45 -0.67 -12.01
C GLU A 100 17.67 0.23 -11.74
N LYS A 101 17.96 0.54 -10.47
CA LYS A 101 19.05 1.43 -10.04
C LYS A 101 20.27 0.69 -9.49
N SER A 102 20.24 -0.63 -9.45
CA SER A 102 21.35 -1.52 -9.06
C SER A 102 22.04 -2.10 -10.28
#